data_AF-A0A382KTU6-F1
#
_entry.id   AF-A0A382KTU6-F1
#
_cell.length_a   1.000
_cell.length_b   1.000
_cell.length_c   1.000
_cell.angle_alpha   90.00
_cell.angle_beta   90.00
_cell.angle_gamma   90.00
#
_symmetry.space_group_name_H-M   'P 1'
#
loop_
_entity.id
_entity.type
_entity.pdbx_description
1 polymer ?
#
loop_
_entity_poly.entity_id
_entity_poly.type
_entity_poly.pdbx_seq_one_letter_code
_entity_poly.pdbx_strand_id
1 'polypeptide(L)' 'MEIKLINVREEHWDFILSLRNEFFEHSFYEQVHAISKDEHYEYMKKQTTNPNFYQWVAVNDNLPIGYVRILAHDINIMV' A
#
# COMPACT_ATOMS: atom_id res chain seq x y z
N MET A 1 -9.69 15.06 15.45
CA MET A 1 -8.85 14.15 14.66
C MET A 1 -9.68 13.68 13.49
N GLU A 2 -9.31 14.04 12.27
CA GLU A 2 -10.01 13.67 11.04
C GLU A 2 -9.09 12.77 10.21
N ILE A 3 -9.59 11.61 9.80
CA ILE A 3 -8.86 10.68 8.92
C ILE A 3 -9.55 10.68 7.57
N LYS A 4 -8.79 10.86 6.49
CA LYS A 4 -9.29 10.81 5.12
C LYS A 4 -8.60 9.68 4.37
N LEU A 5 -9.33 9.04 3.46
CA LEU A 5 -8.76 8.14 2.48
C LEU A 5 -8.57 8.91 1.18
N ILE A 6 -7.33 8.98 0.70
CA ILE A 6 -7.00 9.62 -0.57
C ILE A 6 -6.51 8.59 -1.58
N ASN A 7 -6.78 8.84 -2.86
CA ASN A 7 -6.28 7.96 -3.92
C ASN A 7 -4.75 7.96 -3.93
N VAL A 8 -4.18 6.77 -4.09
CA VAL A 8 -2.73 6.60 -4.21
C VAL A 8 -2.19 7.31 -5.44
N ARG A 9 -1.02 7.90 -5.29
CA ARG A 9 -0.20 8.54 -6.32
C ARG A 9 1.24 8.05 -6.17
N GLU A 10 2.06 8.25 -7.19
CA GLU A 10 3.46 7.81 -7.19
C GLU A 10 4.27 8.35 -5.99
N GLU A 11 3.98 9.59 -5.55
CA GLU A 11 4.58 10.19 -4.35
C GLU A 11 4.36 9.40 -3.05
N HIS A 12 3.36 8.52 -3.02
CA HIS A 12 3.05 7.68 -1.87
C HIS A 12 3.73 6.31 -1.91
N TRP A 13 4.33 5.91 -3.04
CA TRP A 13 4.81 4.53 -3.20
C TRP A 13 5.94 4.16 -2.25
N ASP A 14 6.86 5.09 -1.96
CA ASP A 14 7.92 4.86 -0.98
C ASP A 14 7.35 4.63 0.44
N PHE A 15 6.30 5.36 0.83
CA PHE A 15 5.60 5.16 2.10
C PHE A 15 4.87 3.80 2.16
N ILE A 16 4.21 3.41 1.06
CA ILE A 16 3.54 2.11 0.98
C ILE A 16 4.57 0.98 1.05
N LEU A 17 5.72 1.14 0.41
CA LEU A 17 6.81 0.17 0.48
C LEU A 17 7.35 0.01 1.89
N SER A 18 7.53 1.11 2.64
CA SER A 18 8.00 1.02 4.03
C SER A 18 7.02 0.21 4.88
N LEU A 19 5.72 0.48 4.77
CA LEU A 19 4.68 -0.29 5.47
C LEU A 19 4.70 -1.77 5.08
N ARG A 20 4.79 -2.08 3.78
CA ARG A 20 4.81 -3.47 3.30
C ARG A 20 6.00 -4.26 3.83
N ASN A 21 7.16 -3.63 3.92
CA ASN A 21 8.38 -4.26 4.43
C ASN A 21 8.43 -4.30 5.96
N GLU A 22 7.78 -3.37 6.66
CA GLU A 22 7.65 -3.38 8.13
C GLU A 22 6.70 -4.50 8.60
N PHE A 23 5.57 -4.67 7.90
CA PHE A 23 4.58 -5.71 8.23
C PHE A 23 5.02 -7.13 7.84
N PHE A 24 6.19 -7.30 7.22
CA PHE A 24 6.72 -8.61 6.86
C PHE A 24 6.92 -9.53 8.08
N GLU A 25 7.22 -8.97 9.25
CA GLU A 25 7.40 -9.79 10.46
C GLU A 25 6.09 -10.32 11.06
N HIS A 26 4.92 -9.75 10.70
CA HIS A 26 3.65 -9.97 11.41
C HIS A 26 2.38 -10.12 10.53
N SER A 27 2.50 -10.21 9.20
CA SER A 27 1.36 -10.22 8.26
C SER A 27 1.08 -11.59 7.61
N PHE A 28 -0.18 -11.82 7.24
CA PHE A 28 -0.70 -13.04 6.57
C PHE A 28 -0.17 -13.28 5.14
N TYR A 29 0.78 -12.46 4.66
CA TYR A 29 1.44 -12.67 3.39
C TYR A 29 2.76 -13.41 3.61
N GLU A 30 2.92 -14.59 3.00
CA GLU A 30 4.24 -15.21 2.82
C GLU A 30 5.06 -14.33 1.87
N GLN A 31 5.63 -13.26 2.39
CA GLN A 31 6.72 -12.56 1.75
C GLN A 31 8.00 -13.33 2.12
N VAL A 32 8.88 -13.63 1.16
CA VAL A 32 10.07 -14.48 1.44
C VAL A 32 11.32 -13.61 1.65
N HIS A 33 11.25 -12.35 1.24
CA HIS A 33 12.33 -11.37 1.31
C HIS A 33 11.73 -9.96 1.37
N ALA A 34 12.50 -8.98 1.87
CA ALA A 34 12.14 -7.57 1.77
C ALA A 34 11.98 -7.16 0.30
N ILE A 35 10.87 -6.52 -0.04
CA ILE A 35 10.59 -6.08 -1.41
C ILE A 35 11.53 -4.92 -1.75
N SER A 36 12.21 -5.00 -2.88
CA SER A 36 13.02 -3.90 -3.39
C SER A 36 12.17 -2.77 -3.95
N LYS A 37 12.76 -1.57 -4.06
CA LYS A 37 12.07 -0.41 -4.64
C LYS A 37 11.61 -0.68 -6.08
N ASP A 38 12.46 -1.29 -6.90
CA ASP A 38 12.14 -1.56 -8.29
C ASP A 38 10.98 -2.57 -8.42
N GLU A 39 10.99 -3.65 -7.64
CA GLU A 39 9.88 -4.62 -7.61
C GLU A 39 8.58 -3.97 -7.18
N HIS A 40 8.64 -3.10 -6.17
CA HIS A 40 7.47 -2.36 -5.69
C HIS A 40 6.91 -1.45 -6.77
N TYR A 41 7.76 -0.63 -7.40
CA TYR A 41 7.34 0.31 -8.42
C TYR A 41 6.77 -0.40 -9.65
N GLU A 42 7.40 -1.48 -10.09
CA GLU A 42 6.88 -2.29 -11.20
C GLU A 42 5.54 -2.95 -10.86
N TYR A 43 5.37 -3.42 -9.62
CA TYR A 43 4.08 -3.91 -9.15
C TYR A 43 3.02 -2.79 -9.18
N MET A 44 3.30 -1.61 -8.62
CA MET A 44 2.34 -0.50 -8.54
C MET A 44 1.93 -0.02 -9.93
N LYS A 45 2.88 0.10 -10.87
CA LYS A 45 2.59 0.42 -12.28
C LYS A 45 1.64 -0.60 -12.91
N LYS A 46 1.91 -1.90 -12.75
CA LYS A 46 1.04 -2.96 -13.28
C LYS A 46 -0.40 -2.84 -12.74
N GLN A 47 -0.53 -2.52 -11.45
CA GLN A 47 -1.84 -2.41 -10.81
C GLN A 47 -2.68 -1.21 -11.29
N THR A 48 -2.08 -0.19 -11.90
CA THR A 48 -2.84 0.99 -12.40
C THR A 48 -3.91 0.64 -13.43
N THR A 49 -3.76 -0.49 -14.13
CA THR A 49 -4.71 -0.98 -15.15
C THR A 49 -5.54 -2.17 -14.67
N ASN A 50 -5.35 -2.62 -13.43
CA ASN A 50 -6.07 -3.77 -12.90
C ASN A 50 -7.46 -3.35 -12.39
N PRO A 51 -8.56 -3.80 -13.02
CA PRO A 51 -9.92 -3.38 -12.62
C PRO A 51 -10.36 -3.94 -11.27
N ASN A 52 -9.65 -4.94 -10.74
CA ASN A 52 -9.95 -5.58 -9.46
C ASN A 52 -9.05 -5.08 -8.32
N PHE A 53 -8.28 -4.01 -8.57
CA PHE A 53 -7.37 -3.45 -7.59
C PHE A 53 -7.75 -2.01 -7.24
N TYR A 54 -8.02 -1.79 -5.96
CA TYR A 54 -8.37 -0.49 -5.41
C TYR A 54 -7.45 -0.20 -4.23
N GLN A 55 -7.06 1.06 -4.08
CA GLN A 55 -6.13 1.42 -3.01
C GLN A 55 -6.23 2.88 -2.61
N TRP A 56 -5.95 3.11 -1.33
CA TRP A 56 -5.94 4.43 -0.71
C TRP A 56 -4.82 4.54 0.32
N VAL A 57 -4.37 5.77 0.54
CA VAL A 57 -3.56 6.14 1.71
C VAL A 57 -4.49 6.81 2.71
N ALA A 58 -4.41 6.37 3.96
CA ALA A 58 -5.04 7.06 5.07
C ALA A 58 -4.17 8.26 5.47
N VAL A 59 -4.77 9.44 5.56
CA VAL A 59 -4.09 10.68 5.95
C VAL A 59 -4.78 11.34 7.13
N ASN A 60 -3.98 11.94 8.00
CA ASN A 60 -4.42 12.81 9.10
C ASN A 60 -3.61 14.10 9.02
N ASP A 61 -4.28 15.25 8.97
CA ASP A 61 -3.65 16.57 8.72
C ASP A 61 -2.69 16.57 7.51
N ASN A 62 -3.08 15.87 6.44
CA ASN A 62 -2.31 15.63 5.20
C ASN A 62 -1.04 14.78 5.36
N LEU A 63 -0.79 14.19 6.53
CA LEU A 63 0.30 13.25 6.74
C LEU A 63 -0.18 11.81 6.49
N PRO A 64 0.52 11.02 5.66
CA PRO A 64 0.26 9.58 5.53
C PRO A 64 0.42 8.86 6.87
N ILE A 65 -0.60 8.09 7.25
CA ILE A 65 -0.64 7.32 8.50
C ILE A 65 -1.05 5.86 8.30
N GLY A 66 -1.31 5.45 7.06
CA GLY A 66 -1.64 4.06 6.74
C GLY A 66 -1.97 3.86 5.28
N TYR A 67 -2.15 2.60 4.91
CA TYR A 67 -2.44 2.15 3.56
C TYR A 67 -3.55 1.10 3.58
N VAL A 68 -4.50 1.24 2.66
CA VAL A 68 -5.60 0.31 2.47
C VAL A 68 -5.62 -0.13 1.01
N ARG A 69 -5.72 -1.44 0.77
CA ARG A 69 -5.95 -1.97 -0.58
C ARG A 69 -7.01 -3.06 -0.58
N ILE A 70 -7.65 -3.19 -1.72
CA ILE A 70 -8.55 -4.28 -2.07
C ILE A 70 -8.00 -4.92 -3.35
N LEU A 71 -7.78 -6.23 -3.34
CA LEU A 71 -7.41 -7.01 -4.53
C LEU A 71 -8.34 -8.20 -4.63
N ALA A 72 -9.18 -8.26 -5.66
CA ALA A 72 -10.10 -9.38 -5.91
C ALA A 72 -10.92 -9.77 -4.66
N HIS A 73 -11.48 -8.78 -3.97
CA HIS A 73 -12.25 -8.89 -2.71
C HIS A 73 -11.43 -9.14 -1.42
N ASP A 74 -10.11 -9.31 -1.51
CA ASP A 74 -9.24 -9.37 -0.33
C ASP A 74 -8.84 -7.96 0.11
N ILE A 75 -9.24 -7.59 1.33
CA ILE A 75 -8.84 -6.32 1.95
C ILE A 75 -7.56 -6.49 2.75
N ASN A 76 -6.65 -5.54 2.59
CA ASN A 76 -5.44 -5.45 3.39
C ASN A 76 -5.25 -4.01 3.89
N ILE A 77 -4.97 -3.89 5.19
CA ILE A 77 -4.79 -2.62 5.89
C ILE A 77 -3.44 -2.68 6.60
N MET A 78 -2.61 -1.66 6.40
CA MET A 78 -1.31 -1.49 7.03
C MET A 78 -1.27 -0.10 7.69
N VAL A 79 -0.89 -0.03 8.96
CA VAL A 79 -0.87 1.21 9.78
C VAL A 79 0.33 1.26 10.68
#